data_AF-A0A218QLL6-F1
#
_entry.id   AF-A0A218QLL6-F1
#
_cell.length_a   1.000
_cell.length_b   1.000
_cell.length_c   1.000
_cell.angle_alpha   90.00
_cell.angle_beta   90.00
_cell.angle_gamma   90.00
#
_symmetry.space_group_name_H-M   'P 1'
#
loop_
_entity.id
_entity.type
_entity.pdbx_description
1 polymer ?
#
loop_
_entity_poly.entity_id
_entity_poly.type
_entity_poly.pdbx_seq_one_letter_code
_entity_poly.pdbx_strand_id
1 'polypeptide(L)' 'MTHEKALGQYILYYDILSEREPERVLYVAIRNAVYTDLFEEPIGKLLLNKGRVKLIVFDPHTEVILKWIP' A
#
# COMPACT_ATOMS: atom_id res chain seq x y z
N MET A 1 14.51 -4.13 -1.22
CA MET A 1 13.89 -3.64 0.03
C MET A 1 13.16 -4.83 0.62
N THR A 2 13.54 -5.33 1.80
CA THR A 2 12.84 -6.48 2.42
C THR A 2 11.41 -6.08 2.79
N HIS A 3 10.44 -6.99 2.60
CA HIS A 3 8.99 -6.72 2.74
C HIS A 3 8.65 -6.16 4.15
N GLU A 4 9.38 -6.60 5.17
CA GLU A 4 9.24 -6.17 6.57
C GLU A 4 9.49 -4.67 6.77
N LYS A 5 10.47 -4.09 6.07
CA LYS A 5 10.80 -2.65 6.21
C LYS A 5 9.72 -1.76 5.61
N ALA A 6 9.11 -2.17 4.49
CA ALA A 6 8.07 -1.41 3.82
C ALA A 6 6.78 -1.36 4.66
N LEU A 7 6.40 -2.49 5.27
CA LEU A 7 5.24 -2.55 6.16
C LEU A 7 5.44 -1.72 7.43
N GLY A 8 6.64 -1.80 8.04
CA GLY A 8 6.98 -1.00 9.22
C GLY A 8 6.92 0.51 8.95
N GLN A 9 7.42 0.95 7.79
CA GLN A 9 7.32 2.35 7.37
C GLN A 9 5.86 2.76 7.15
N TYR A 10 5.05 1.93 6.48
CA TYR A 10 3.63 2.23 6.27
C TYR A 10 2.89 2.47 7.58
N ILE A 11 3.04 1.56 8.56
CA ILE A 11 2.35 1.65 9.85
C ILE A 11 2.77 2.95 10.56
N LEU A 12 4.06 3.26 10.60
CA LEU A 12 4.57 4.48 11.23
C LEU A 12 3.99 5.75 10.59
N TYR A 13 3.99 5.84 9.25
CA TYR A 13 3.43 7.01 8.56
C TYR A 13 1.92 7.10 8.71
N TYR A 14 1.22 5.96 8.73
CA TYR A 14 -0.22 5.91 8.97
C TYR A 14 -0.57 6.46 10.35
N ASP A 15 0.13 6.03 11.40
CA ASP A 15 -0.12 6.46 12.77
C ASP A 15 0.15 7.97 12.92
N ILE A 16 1.27 8.47 12.39
CA ILE A 16 1.62 9.90 12.43
C ILE A 16 0.58 10.76 11.69
N LEU A 17 0.14 10.34 10.50
CA LEU A 17 -0.83 11.09 9.72
C LEU A 17 -2.23 11.04 10.33
N SER A 18 -2.62 9.89 10.91
CA SER A 18 -3.91 9.76 11.58
C SER A 18 -4.04 10.70 12.78
N GLU A 19 -2.93 11.01 13.46
CA GLU A 19 -2.92 11.95 14.58
C GLU A 19 -2.83 13.42 14.15
N ARG A 20 -2.02 13.73 13.12
CA ARG A 20 -1.74 15.12 12.72
C ARG A 20 -2.66 15.67 11.65
N GLU A 21 -3.09 14.83 10.72
CA GLU A 21 -3.90 15.21 9.55
C GLU A 21 -4.97 14.14 9.30
N PRO A 22 -5.93 13.93 10.22
CA PRO A 22 -6.88 12.80 10.17
C PRO A 22 -7.77 12.79 8.90
N GLU A 23 -7.99 13.95 8.28
CA GLU A 23 -8.73 14.08 7.02
C GLU A 23 -7.90 13.63 5.80
N ARG A 24 -6.58 13.49 5.92
CA ARG A 24 -5.69 13.09 4.83
C ARG A 24 -5.65 11.56 4.73
N VAL A 25 -6.26 11.05 3.67
CA VAL A 25 -6.23 9.63 3.37
C VAL A 25 -4.85 9.22 2.84
N LEU A 26 -4.12 8.42 3.60
CA LEU A 26 -2.83 7.86 3.19
C LEU A 26 -3.05 6.68 2.23
N TYR A 27 -2.35 6.72 1.09
CA TYR A 27 -2.24 5.60 0.16
C TYR A 27 -0.77 5.21 -0.01
N VAL A 28 -0.50 3.91 -0.15
CA VAL A 28 0.81 3.41 -0.57
C VAL A 28 0.80 3.15 -2.07
N ALA A 29 1.67 3.84 -2.79
CA ALA A 29 1.89 3.56 -4.21
C ALA A 29 2.82 2.35 -4.38
N ILE A 30 2.38 1.35 -5.12
CA ILE A 30 3.18 0.16 -5.46
C ILE A 30 3.13 -0.12 -6.96
N ARG A 31 4.20 -0.72 -7.49
CA ARG A 31 4.26 -1.17 -8.89
C ARG A 31 3.29 -2.33 -9.13
N ASN A 32 2.77 -2.43 -10.34
CA ASN A 32 1.90 -3.53 -10.78
C ASN A 32 2.47 -4.94 -10.51
N ALA A 33 3.78 -5.14 -10.68
CA ALA A 33 4.45 -6.40 -10.40
C ALA A 33 4.35 -6.77 -8.91
N VAL A 34 4.69 -5.82 -8.02
CA VAL A 34 4.61 -6.00 -6.56
C VAL A 34 3.18 -6.28 -6.12
N TYR A 35 2.20 -5.61 -6.75
CA TYR A 35 0.79 -5.88 -6.48
C TYR A 35 0.39 -7.31 -6.83
N THR A 36 0.86 -7.82 -7.98
CA THR A 36 0.58 -9.19 -8.42
C THR A 36 1.17 -10.20 -7.43
N ASP A 37 2.42 -10.01 -7.03
CA ASP A 37 3.11 -10.88 -6.06
C ASP A 37 2.42 -10.86 -4.67
N LEU A 38 1.98 -9.68 -4.22
CA LEU A 38 1.28 -9.50 -2.94
C LEU A 38 -0.06 -10.27 -2.89
N PHE A 39 -0.72 -10.44 -4.04
CA PHE A 39 -1.93 -11.25 -4.17
C PHE A 39 -1.67 -12.74 -4.09
N GLU A 40 -0.44 -13.20 -4.22
CA GLU A 40 -0.09 -14.61 -4.06
C GLU A 40 0.33 -14.91 -2.62
N GLU A 41 0.95 -13.96 -1.93
CA GLU A 41 1.40 -14.11 -0.54
C GLU A 41 0.23 -14.09 0.48
N PRO A 42 0.18 -15.03 1.45
CA PRO A 42 -0.85 -15.08 2.49
C PRO A 42 -0.96 -13.79 3.32
N ILE A 43 0.17 -13.15 3.62
CA ILE A 43 0.20 -11.91 4.39
C ILE A 43 -0.32 -10.72 3.59
N GLY A 44 -0.03 -10.68 2.29
CA GLY A 44 -0.54 -9.66 1.38
C GLY A 44 -2.05 -9.74 1.24
N LYS A 45 -2.59 -10.95 1.02
CA LYS A 45 -4.05 -11.20 1.05
C LYS A 45 -4.68 -10.76 2.36
N LEU A 46 -4.05 -11.05 3.50
CA LEU A 46 -4.58 -10.66 4.82
C LEU A 46 -4.65 -9.13 4.97
N LEU A 47 -3.59 -8.41 4.58
CA LEU A 47 -3.54 -6.95 4.65
C LEU A 47 -4.61 -6.29 3.78
N LEU A 48 -4.76 -6.79 2.55
CA LEU A 48 -5.76 -6.34 1.58
C LEU A 48 -7.19 -6.65 2.06
N ASN A 49 -7.46 -7.88 2.49
CA ASN A 49 -8.80 -8.30 2.91
C ASN A 49 -9.28 -7.60 4.19
N LYS A 50 -8.36 -7.17 5.05
CA LYS A 50 -8.69 -6.42 6.27
C LYS A 50 -8.89 -4.93 6.03
N GLY A 51 -8.70 -4.43 4.80
CA GLY A 51 -8.86 -3.01 4.47
C GLY A 51 -7.94 -2.08 5.28
N ARG A 52 -6.83 -2.62 5.80
CA ARG A 52 -5.91 -1.87 6.67
C ARG A 52 -4.96 -0.98 5.89
N VAL A 53 -4.82 -1.23 4.59
CA VAL A 53 -3.89 -0.53 3.72
C VAL A 53 -4.59 -0.11 2.45
N LYS A 54 -4.66 1.21 2.23
CA LYS A 54 -5.13 1.75 0.97
C LYS A 54 -3.97 1.80 -0.02
N LEU A 55 -4.20 1.29 -1.23
CA LEU A 55 -3.14 1.13 -2.23
C LEU A 55 -3.47 1.87 -3.51
N ILE A 56 -2.41 2.41 -4.12
CA ILE A 56 -2.43 2.86 -5.52
C ILE A 56 -1.49 1.93 -6.27
N VAL A 57 -1.99 1.30 -7.33
CA VAL A 57 -1.16 0.48 -8.20
C VAL A 57 -0.85 1.29 -9.44
N PHE A 58 0.43 1.42 -9.78
CA PHE A 58 0.87 2.14 -10.98
C PHE A 58 1.77 1.30 -11.87
N ASP A 59 1.81 1.64 -13.14
CA ASP A 59 2.79 1.12 -14.10
C ASP A 59 4.02 2.04 -14.11
N PRO A 60 5.23 1.55 -13.77
CA PRO A 60 6.43 2.37 -13.75
C PRO A 60 6.98 2.71 -15.14
N HIS A 61 6.58 1.99 -16.19
CA HIS A 61 7.06 2.20 -17.56
C HIS A 61 6.20 3.22 -18.30
N THR A 62 4.88 3.18 -18.10
CA THR A 62 3.96 4.14 -18.74
C THR A 62 3.58 5.30 -17.81
N GLU A 63 4.00 5.26 -16.54
CA GLU A 63 3.75 6.29 -15.52
C GLU A 63 2.26 6.59 -15.30
N VAL A 64 1.41 5.56 -15.39
CA VAL A 64 -0.05 5.68 -15.19
C VAL A 64 -0.51 4.97 -13.93
N ILE A 65 -1.54 5.51 -13.29
CA ILE A 65 -2.25 4.83 -12.22
C ILE A 65 -3.19 3.79 -12.83
N LEU A 66 -3.03 2.53 -12.44
CA LEU A 66 -3.84 1.41 -12.90
C LEU A 66 -5.03 1.14 -11.99
N LYS A 67 -4.83 1.23 -10.66
CA LYS A 67 -5.87 0.88 -9.68
C LYS A 67 -5.78 1.74 -8.42
N TRP A 68 -6.95 1.98 -7.84
CA TRP A 68 -7.13 2.51 -6.49
C TRP A 68 -7.83 1.45 -5.65
N ILE A 69 -7.28 1.13 -4.48
CA ILE A 69 -7.82 0.12 -3.56
C ILE A 69 -8.08 0.84 -2.23
N PRO A 70 -9.36 1.12 -1.92
CA PRO A 70 -9.76 1.85 -0.72
C PRO A 70 -9.76 1.00 0.54
#